data_AF-A0A0X3P3G9-F1
#
_entry.id   AF-A0A0X3P3G9-F1
#
_cell.length_a   1.000
_cell.length_b   1.000
_cell.length_c   1.000
_cell.angle_alpha   90.00
_cell.angle_beta   90.00
_cell.angle_gamma   90.00
#
_symmetry.space_group_name_H-M   'P 1'
#
loop_
_entity.id
_entity.type
_entity.pdbx_description
1 polymer ?
#
loop_
_entity_poly.entity_id
_entity_poly.type
_entity_poly.pdbx_seq_one_letter_code
_entity_poly.pdbx_strand_id
1 'polypeptide(L)'
;MMLTFCPKMTGICTCVMTNPRICRQQSANLTIHDGETMGLSWKPQAMSAVPRLFYSTSFGGAVAMTPYHFRRVHGYANTYYSWGREDDDMSARLGIAGLPLHRRDFAFARYTMLKHKHESGNKPNPVRNRRYFRAVKLWRKDRYQHVRYTIVTEGLQHRSLYYLLSVNLHPPYRDFDYAKPRNATRRRPHKQRLNS
;
A
#
# COMPACT_ATOMS: atom_id res chain seq x y z
N MET A 1 -0.39 -0.33 -8.66
CA MET A 1 -0.96 -1.31 -7.71
C MET A 1 -1.99 -2.14 -8.48
N MET A 2 -1.75 -3.44 -8.66
CA MET A 2 -2.67 -4.33 -9.38
C MET A 2 -3.50 -5.07 -8.34
N LEU A 3 -4.80 -4.80 -8.28
CA LEU A 3 -5.74 -5.53 -7.43
C LEU A 3 -6.21 -6.77 -8.21
N THR A 4 -5.92 -7.96 -7.71
CA THR A 4 -6.37 -9.20 -8.33
C THR A 4 -7.53 -9.76 -7.51
N PHE A 5 -8.71 -9.88 -8.14
CA PHE A 5 -9.86 -10.54 -7.53
C PHE A 5 -9.71 -12.05 -7.75
N CYS A 6 -9.44 -12.81 -6.69
CA CYS A 6 -9.42 -14.26 -6.77
C CYS A 6 -10.84 -14.79 -6.50
N PRO A 7 -11.51 -15.45 -7.45
CA PRO A 7 -12.89 -15.92 -7.27
C PRO A 7 -13.06 -17.01 -6.19
N LYS A 8 -11.96 -17.58 -5.66
CA LYS A 8 -11.98 -18.53 -4.55
C LYS A 8 -11.78 -17.89 -3.16
N MET A 9 -11.56 -16.58 -3.08
CA MET A 9 -11.41 -15.86 -1.82
C MET A 9 -12.52 -14.83 -1.66
N THR A 10 -13.26 -14.89 -0.55
CA THR A 10 -14.27 -13.90 -0.13
C THR A 10 -13.62 -12.58 0.37
N GLY A 11 -12.52 -12.14 -0.24
CA GLY A 11 -11.70 -11.02 0.21
C GLY A 11 -10.89 -10.36 -0.90
N ILE A 12 -10.41 -9.14 -0.63
CA ILE A 12 -9.52 -8.40 -1.51
C ILE A 12 -8.08 -8.88 -1.24
N CYS A 13 -7.40 -9.37 -2.28
CA CYS A 13 -6.01 -9.79 -2.21
C CYS A 13 -5.13 -8.84 -3.04
N THR A 14 -4.07 -8.32 -2.44
CA THR A 14 -3.03 -7.59 -3.18
C THR A 14 -1.94 -8.58 -3.59
N CYS A 15 -2.06 -9.14 -4.79
CA CYS A 15 -1.06 -10.07 -5.31
C CYS A 15 -0.73 -9.73 -6.77
N VAL A 16 0.51 -9.28 -7.00
CA VAL A 16 1.06 -9.06 -8.35
C VAL A 16 1.81 -10.34 -8.74
N MET A 17 1.15 -11.32 -9.35
CA MET A 17 1.87 -12.51 -9.83
C MET A 17 1.32 -13.11 -11.12
N THR A 18 2.26 -13.44 -12.01
CA THR A 18 2.06 -14.10 -13.31
C THR A 18 2.31 -15.61 -13.28
N ASN A 19 2.76 -16.19 -12.14
CA ASN A 19 3.05 -17.61 -11.99
C ASN A 19 1.93 -18.37 -11.23
N PRO A 20 1.25 -19.35 -11.86
CA PRO A 20 0.12 -20.07 -11.25
C PRO A 20 0.46 -20.90 -10.01
N ARG A 21 1.68 -21.46 -9.89
CA ARG A 21 2.08 -22.28 -8.72
C ARG A 21 2.31 -21.39 -7.51
N ILE A 22 3.00 -20.26 -7.71
CA ILE A 22 3.23 -19.28 -6.66
C ILE A 22 1.88 -18.69 -6.24
N CYS A 23 0.98 -18.38 -7.18
CA CYS A 23 -0.35 -17.84 -6.88
C CYS A 23 -1.18 -18.75 -5.98
N ARG A 24 -1.19 -20.08 -6.23
CA ARG A 24 -1.91 -21.04 -5.37
C ARG A 24 -1.34 -21.09 -3.95
N GLN A 25 -0.01 -21.13 -3.81
CA GLN A 25 0.62 -21.18 -2.49
C GLN A 25 0.37 -19.90 -1.69
N GLN A 26 0.43 -18.74 -2.35
CA GLN A 26 0.12 -17.46 -1.71
C GLN A 26 -1.36 -17.37 -1.33
N SER A 27 -2.27 -17.84 -2.17
CA SER A 27 -3.71 -17.85 -1.91
C SER A 27 -4.08 -18.72 -0.71
N ALA A 28 -3.45 -19.89 -0.55
CA ALA A 28 -3.66 -20.76 0.61
C ALA A 28 -3.20 -20.10 1.93
N ASN A 29 -2.11 -19.32 1.86
CA ASN A 29 -1.59 -18.59 3.00
C ASN A 29 -2.38 -17.31 3.31
N LEU A 30 -3.11 -16.75 2.34
CA LEU A 30 -3.92 -15.53 2.44
C LEU A 30 -5.43 -15.79 2.63
N THR A 31 -5.83 -17.06 2.83
CA THR A 31 -7.23 -17.40 3.05
C THR A 31 -7.72 -16.87 4.40
N ILE A 32 -8.67 -15.93 4.36
CA ILE A 32 -9.31 -15.35 5.54
C ILE A 32 -10.17 -16.45 6.19
N HIS A 33 -9.85 -16.80 7.43
CA HIS A 33 -10.73 -17.59 8.30
C HIS A 33 -11.45 -16.62 9.25
N ASP A 34 -12.72 -16.88 9.54
CA ASP A 34 -13.49 -16.24 10.61
C ASP A 34 -13.62 -14.70 10.57
N GLY A 35 -13.56 -14.12 9.38
CA GLY A 35 -13.78 -12.68 9.20
C GLY A 35 -12.66 -11.82 9.77
N GLU A 36 -11.43 -12.31 9.83
CA GLU A 36 -10.25 -11.58 10.31
C GLU A 36 -9.56 -10.76 9.20
N THR A 37 -8.67 -9.82 9.59
CA THR A 37 -7.74 -9.16 8.64
C THR A 37 -6.39 -9.86 8.70
N MET A 38 -5.95 -10.44 7.58
CA MET A 38 -4.65 -11.09 7.50
C MET A 38 -3.65 -10.23 6.73
N GLY A 39 -2.44 -10.09 7.28
CA GLY A 39 -1.35 -9.44 6.56
C GLY A 39 -0.07 -10.24 6.66
N LEU A 40 0.58 -10.47 5.53
CA LEU A 40 1.85 -11.18 5.47
C LEU A 40 2.89 -10.21 4.94
N SER A 41 3.84 -9.91 5.82
CA SER A 41 4.86 -8.91 5.55
C SER A 41 6.24 -9.53 5.36
N TRP A 42 6.93 -8.96 4.38
CA TRP A 42 8.09 -9.51 3.70
C TRP A 42 9.34 -9.67 4.59
N LYS A 43 10.19 -10.63 4.21
CA LYS A 43 11.66 -10.50 4.24
C LYS A 43 12.29 -11.12 2.99
N PRO A 44 13.41 -10.58 2.48
CA PRO A 44 14.19 -11.25 1.47
C PRO A 44 14.87 -12.45 2.13
N GLN A 45 15.00 -13.56 1.39
CA GLN A 45 15.87 -14.66 1.78
C GLN A 45 17.33 -14.17 1.71
N ALA A 46 17.76 -13.50 2.77
CA ALA A 46 19.16 -13.34 3.13
C ALA A 46 19.35 -14.04 4.49
N MET A 47 19.85 -15.27 4.42
CA MET A 47 20.70 -15.94 5.42
C MET A 47 20.30 -15.84 6.90
N SER A 48 19.02 -16.06 7.24
CA SER A 48 18.67 -16.51 8.59
C SER A 48 17.49 -17.47 8.54
N ALA A 49 17.62 -18.61 9.23
CA ALA A 49 16.69 -19.74 9.17
C ALA A 49 15.28 -19.43 9.71
N VAL A 50 15.03 -18.22 10.22
CA VAL A 50 13.75 -17.78 10.79
C VAL A 50 13.31 -16.48 10.11
N PRO A 51 12.16 -16.47 9.41
CA PRO A 51 11.58 -15.23 8.89
C PRO A 51 11.27 -14.30 10.07
N ARG A 52 11.90 -13.12 10.11
CA ARG A 52 11.60 -12.08 11.09
C ARG A 52 10.93 -10.91 10.42
N LEU A 53 9.87 -10.40 11.02
CA LEU A 53 9.22 -9.17 10.62
C LEU A 53 10.16 -7.96 10.80
N PHE A 54 10.00 -6.90 10.00
CA PHE A 54 10.73 -5.65 10.24
C PHE A 54 10.22 -4.91 11.50
N TYR A 55 8.90 -4.91 11.71
CA TYR A 55 8.23 -4.34 12.88
C TYR A 55 6.81 -4.91 13.00
N SER A 56 6.26 -4.96 14.22
CA SER A 56 4.99 -5.66 14.55
C SER A 56 3.76 -5.16 13.79
N THR A 57 3.75 -3.89 13.36
CA THR A 57 2.63 -3.28 12.62
C THR A 57 2.84 -3.32 11.10
N SER A 58 3.81 -4.07 10.58
CA SER A 58 4.06 -4.08 9.14
C SER A 58 2.91 -4.74 8.37
N PHE A 59 2.34 -3.98 7.42
CA PHE A 59 1.17 -4.39 6.61
C PHE A 59 1.45 -4.33 5.10
N GLY A 60 2.72 -4.32 4.69
CA GLY A 60 3.11 -4.36 3.27
C GLY A 60 3.45 -5.76 2.80
N GLY A 61 3.46 -5.98 1.48
CA GLY A 61 3.74 -7.27 0.85
C GLY A 61 2.47 -7.89 0.26
N ALA A 62 1.96 -8.95 0.87
CA ALA A 62 0.71 -9.58 0.46
C ALA A 62 -0.27 -9.58 1.64
N VAL A 63 -1.45 -9.00 1.45
CA VAL A 63 -2.46 -8.88 2.50
C VAL A 63 -3.83 -9.32 1.99
N ALA A 64 -4.68 -9.76 2.92
CA ALA A 64 -6.06 -10.13 2.64
C ALA A 64 -6.98 -9.51 3.69
N MET A 65 -8.04 -8.88 3.22
CA MET A 65 -9.08 -8.33 4.09
C MET A 65 -10.48 -8.55 3.50
N THR A 66 -11.47 -8.68 4.39
CA THR A 66 -12.86 -8.80 3.96
C THR A 66 -13.34 -7.47 3.36
N PRO A 67 -14.36 -7.50 2.47
CA PRO A 67 -14.98 -6.26 1.99
C PRO A 67 -15.55 -5.40 3.14
N TYR A 68 -15.99 -6.03 4.23
CA TYR A 68 -16.42 -5.33 5.44
C TYR A 68 -15.28 -4.53 6.06
N HIS A 69 -14.12 -5.16 6.30
CA HIS A 69 -12.94 -4.48 6.85
C HIS A 69 -12.46 -3.34 5.95
N PHE A 70 -12.35 -3.59 4.64
CA PHE A 70 -11.95 -2.58 3.68
C PHE A 70 -12.87 -1.34 3.74
N ARG A 71 -14.19 -1.55 3.79
CA ARG A 71 -15.16 -0.44 3.93
C ARG A 71 -15.06 0.25 5.30
N ARG A 72 -14.86 -0.53 6.38
CA ARG A 72 -14.76 -0.02 7.75
C ARG A 72 -13.59 0.95 7.95
N VAL A 73 -12.47 0.71 7.26
CA VAL A 73 -11.28 1.57 7.28
C VAL A 73 -11.26 2.62 6.16
N HIS A 74 -12.32 2.71 5.37
CA HIS A 74 -12.41 3.56 4.19
C HIS A 74 -11.33 3.28 3.13
N GLY A 75 -10.87 2.03 3.03
CA GLY A 75 -9.87 1.58 2.07
C GLY A 75 -8.54 2.33 2.16
N TYR A 76 -7.73 2.19 1.11
CA TYR A 76 -6.40 2.80 1.03
C TYR A 76 -6.49 4.32 0.81
N ALA A 77 -5.46 5.01 1.29
CA ALA A 77 -5.24 6.42 1.02
C ALA A 77 -4.95 6.63 -0.48
N ASN A 78 -5.70 7.49 -1.15
CA ASN A 78 -5.45 7.84 -2.56
C ASN A 78 -4.33 8.89 -2.70
N THR A 79 -3.74 9.29 -1.57
CA THR A 79 -2.87 10.47 -1.48
C THR A 79 -1.41 10.09 -1.26
N TYR A 80 -1.05 8.84 -1.54
CA TYR A 80 0.33 8.38 -1.62
C TYR A 80 0.74 8.23 -3.08
N TYR A 81 1.60 9.14 -3.52
CA TYR A 81 2.29 9.06 -4.81
C TYR A 81 3.78 8.87 -4.55
N SER A 82 4.44 8.05 -5.37
CA SER A 82 5.82 7.59 -5.18
C SER A 82 6.00 6.68 -3.95
N TRP A 83 7.25 6.38 -3.56
CA TRP A 83 7.51 5.29 -2.62
C TRP A 83 7.32 5.66 -1.13
N GLY A 84 6.47 4.88 -0.45
CA GLY A 84 6.53 4.63 1.00
C GLY A 84 5.30 5.04 1.82
N ARG A 85 5.10 4.32 2.94
CA ARG A 85 4.14 4.56 4.04
C ARG A 85 2.64 4.46 3.73
N GLU A 86 2.25 3.98 2.55
CA GLU A 86 0.84 3.69 2.27
C GLU A 86 0.37 2.45 3.07
N ASP A 87 1.16 1.37 3.07
CA ASP A 87 0.93 0.19 3.93
C ASP A 87 0.87 0.56 5.43
N ASP A 88 1.73 1.48 5.88
CA ASP A 88 1.73 1.97 7.27
C ASP A 88 0.47 2.79 7.59
N ASP A 89 0.00 3.65 6.67
CA ASP A 89 -1.26 4.41 6.82
C ASP A 89 -2.43 3.42 6.92
N MET A 90 -2.44 2.35 6.12
CA MET A 90 -3.44 1.29 6.22
C MET A 90 -3.39 0.57 7.57
N SER A 91 -2.19 0.18 8.05
CA SER A 91 -2.06 -0.42 9.38
C SER A 91 -2.58 0.50 10.48
N ALA A 92 -2.32 1.81 10.38
CA ALA A 92 -2.84 2.80 11.33
C ALA A 92 -4.37 2.89 11.28
N ARG A 93 -4.98 2.84 10.09
CA ARG A 93 -6.45 2.83 9.94
C ARG A 93 -7.08 1.59 10.56
N LEU A 94 -6.48 0.41 10.35
CA LEU A 94 -6.92 -0.84 10.97
C LEU A 94 -6.89 -0.72 12.50
N GLY A 95 -5.80 -0.19 13.06
CA GLY A 95 -5.68 0.05 14.50
C GLY A 95 -6.76 0.99 15.05
N ILE A 96 -7.04 2.10 14.37
CA ILE A 96 -8.10 3.06 14.77
C ILE A 96 -9.50 2.43 14.67
N ALA A 97 -9.71 1.55 13.69
CA ALA A 97 -10.97 0.86 13.50
C ALA A 97 -11.17 -0.31 14.48
N GLY A 98 -10.19 -0.60 15.34
CA GLY A 98 -10.22 -1.74 16.27
C GLY A 98 -10.09 -3.09 15.55
N LEU A 99 -9.48 -3.12 14.38
CA LEU A 99 -9.28 -4.32 13.57
C LEU A 99 -7.84 -4.83 13.77
N PRO A 100 -7.63 -5.89 14.56
CA PRO A 100 -6.30 -6.44 14.79
C PRO A 100 -5.71 -7.06 13.51
N LEU A 101 -4.38 -7.10 13.48
CA LEU A 101 -3.62 -7.68 12.39
C LEU A 101 -3.27 -9.13 12.72
N HIS A 102 -3.82 -10.07 11.96
CA HIS A 102 -3.55 -11.49 12.10
C HIS A 102 -2.48 -11.93 11.12
N ARG A 103 -1.62 -12.85 11.57
CA ARG A 103 -0.53 -13.42 10.77
C ARG A 103 -0.50 -14.93 10.93
N ARG A 104 -0.35 -15.64 9.82
CA ARG A 104 -0.03 -17.06 9.87
C ARG A 104 1.39 -17.27 10.36
N ASP A 105 1.62 -18.43 10.95
CA ASP A 105 2.94 -18.89 11.35
C ASP A 105 3.93 -18.82 10.17
N PHE A 106 5.09 -18.23 10.42
CA PHE A 106 6.20 -18.07 9.50
C PHE A 106 6.78 -19.41 8.99
N ALA A 107 6.48 -20.53 9.64
CA ALA A 107 6.76 -21.86 9.12
C ALA A 107 6.05 -22.13 7.78
N PHE A 108 4.80 -21.66 7.63
CA PHE A 108 3.95 -21.91 6.46
C PHE A 108 3.83 -20.69 5.55
N ALA A 109 3.91 -19.48 6.12
CA ALA A 109 3.66 -18.22 5.43
C ALA A 109 4.92 -17.61 4.77
N ARG A 110 5.64 -18.41 3.96
CA ARG A 110 6.88 -17.99 3.28
C ARG A 110 6.62 -17.54 1.84
N TYR A 111 7.27 -16.45 1.44
CA TYR A 111 7.10 -15.82 0.14
C TYR A 111 8.46 -15.50 -0.47
N THR A 112 8.59 -15.71 -1.79
CA THR A 112 9.79 -15.35 -2.54
C THR A 112 9.46 -14.22 -3.52
N MET A 113 10.20 -13.12 -3.42
CA MET A 113 10.13 -12.02 -4.37
C MET A 113 10.88 -12.39 -5.65
N LEU A 114 10.23 -12.20 -6.80
CA LEU A 114 10.93 -12.28 -8.07
C LEU A 114 11.98 -11.17 -8.13
N LYS A 115 13.21 -11.54 -8.47
CA LYS A 115 14.33 -10.58 -8.53
C LYS A 115 13.98 -9.49 -9.53
N HIS A 116 14.02 -8.24 -9.09
CA HIS A 116 13.83 -7.06 -9.91
C HIS A 116 14.81 -5.97 -9.48
N LYS A 117 15.19 -5.11 -10.42
CA LYS A 117 15.95 -3.90 -10.10
C LYS A 117 15.00 -2.89 -9.46
N HIS A 118 15.54 -2.02 -8.62
CA HIS A 118 14.76 -0.89 -8.11
C HIS A 118 14.20 -0.08 -9.29
N GLU A 119 12.88 0.08 -9.34
CA GLU A 119 12.21 0.82 -10.41
C GLU A 119 12.59 2.31 -10.32
N SER A 120 13.11 2.87 -11.41
CA SER A 120 13.59 4.26 -11.46
C SER A 120 12.48 5.30 -11.20
N GLY A 121 11.23 4.94 -11.46
CA GLY A 121 10.04 5.76 -11.17
C GLY A 121 9.65 5.82 -9.68
N ASN A 122 10.13 4.89 -8.84
CA ASN A 122 9.74 4.78 -7.44
C ASN A 122 10.68 5.56 -6.51
N LYS A 123 10.91 6.84 -6.83
CA LYS A 123 11.72 7.70 -5.94
C LYS A 123 11.04 7.83 -4.57
N PRO A 124 11.79 7.85 -3.46
CA PRO A 124 11.22 8.09 -2.14
C PRO A 124 10.42 9.39 -2.11
N ASN A 125 9.17 9.33 -1.63
CA ASN A 125 8.38 10.53 -1.47
C ASN A 125 8.94 11.35 -0.28
N PRO A 126 9.43 12.59 -0.49
CA PRO A 126 10.04 13.39 0.57
C PRO A 126 9.02 13.78 1.67
N VAL A 127 7.72 13.84 1.35
CA VAL A 127 6.65 14.20 2.29
C VAL A 127 5.94 12.98 2.89
N ARG A 128 6.40 11.75 2.64
CA ARG A 128 5.77 10.50 3.13
C ARG A 128 5.53 10.49 4.64
N ASN A 129 6.53 10.92 5.42
CA ASN A 129 6.44 10.95 6.88
C ASN A 129 5.35 11.94 7.33
N ARG A 130 5.36 13.15 6.75
CA ARG A 130 4.37 14.20 7.05
C ARG A 130 2.95 13.73 6.73
N ARG A 131 2.76 12.99 5.63
CA ARG A 131 1.45 12.44 5.28
C ARG A 131 1.01 11.34 6.25
N TYR A 132 1.91 10.44 6.61
CA TYR A 132 1.66 9.36 7.57
C TYR A 132 1.29 9.87 8.96
N PHE A 133 2.01 10.87 9.49
CA PHE A 133 1.65 11.47 10.79
C PHE A 133 0.28 12.16 10.78
N ARG A 134 -0.27 12.45 9.60
CA ARG A 134 -1.64 12.98 9.43
C ARG A 134 -2.67 11.89 9.10
N ALA A 135 -2.29 10.63 8.99
CA ALA A 135 -3.18 9.50 8.64
C ALA A 135 -4.45 9.48 9.51
N VAL A 136 -4.28 9.54 10.83
CA VAL A 136 -5.38 9.54 11.83
C VAL A 136 -6.36 10.70 11.64
N LYS A 137 -5.89 11.84 11.13
CA LYS A 137 -6.74 13.02 10.85
C LYS A 137 -7.38 12.95 9.46
N LEU A 138 -6.71 12.32 8.50
CA LEU A 138 -7.07 12.36 7.09
C LEU A 138 -7.87 11.15 6.62
N TRP A 139 -7.83 10.01 7.31
CA TRP A 139 -8.44 8.76 6.81
C TRP A 139 -9.93 8.86 6.49
N ARG A 140 -10.71 9.64 7.25
CA ARG A 140 -12.13 9.90 6.96
C ARG A 140 -12.37 10.79 5.74
N LYS A 141 -11.37 11.59 5.35
CA LYS A 141 -11.42 12.50 4.19
C LYS A 141 -10.81 11.87 2.94
N ASP A 142 -9.85 10.98 3.10
CA ASP A 142 -9.16 10.27 2.03
C ASP A 142 -9.59 8.81 1.99
N ARG A 143 -10.70 8.57 1.30
CA ARG A 143 -11.44 7.31 1.26
C ARG A 143 -11.39 6.67 -0.12
N TYR A 144 -11.57 5.36 -0.20
CA TYR A 144 -11.63 4.64 -1.48
C TYR A 144 -12.70 5.19 -2.44
N GLN A 145 -13.81 5.76 -1.95
CA GLN A 145 -14.83 6.36 -2.83
C GLN A 145 -14.36 7.62 -3.55
N HIS A 146 -13.28 8.26 -3.09
CA HIS A 146 -12.76 9.49 -3.67
C HIS A 146 -11.68 9.24 -4.74
N VAL A 147 -11.38 7.98 -5.06
CA VAL A 147 -10.45 7.64 -6.13
C VAL A 147 -10.99 8.16 -7.46
N ARG A 148 -10.14 8.85 -8.24
CA ARG A 148 -10.48 9.37 -9.56
C ARG A 148 -9.58 8.68 -10.58
N TYR A 149 -10.18 7.99 -11.53
CA TYR A 149 -9.46 7.30 -12.59
C TYR A 149 -10.31 7.19 -13.85
N THR A 150 -9.67 6.97 -14.98
CA THR A 150 -10.33 6.56 -16.22
C THR A 150 -9.83 5.17 -16.62
N ILE A 151 -10.76 4.33 -17.09
CA ILE A 151 -10.42 3.01 -17.62
C ILE A 151 -9.84 3.19 -19.02
N VAL A 152 -8.67 2.59 -19.27
CA VAL A 152 -7.97 2.63 -20.56
C VAL A 152 -8.26 1.35 -21.34
N THR A 153 -8.09 0.20 -20.70
CA THR A 153 -8.41 -1.11 -21.27
C THR A 153 -8.89 -2.06 -20.20
N GLU A 154 -9.81 -2.94 -20.56
CA GLU A 154 -10.26 -4.03 -19.68
C GLU A 154 -10.54 -5.31 -20.46
N GLY A 155 -10.34 -6.47 -19.85
CA GLY A 155 -10.70 -7.75 -20.46
C GLY A 155 -9.87 -8.95 -19.98
N LEU A 156 -10.34 -10.15 -20.35
CA LEU A 156 -9.62 -11.39 -20.11
C LEU A 156 -8.38 -11.48 -20.99
N GLN A 157 -7.24 -11.82 -20.38
CA GLN A 157 -5.94 -11.91 -21.04
C GLN A 157 -5.31 -13.29 -20.86
N HIS A 158 -4.36 -13.62 -21.73
CA HIS A 158 -3.61 -14.88 -21.75
C HIS A 158 -4.52 -16.11 -21.56
N ARG A 159 -5.47 -16.35 -22.48
CA ARG A 159 -6.40 -17.50 -22.42
C ARG A 159 -7.20 -17.54 -21.10
N SER A 160 -7.71 -16.39 -20.68
CA SER A 160 -8.54 -16.23 -19.47
C SER A 160 -7.84 -16.52 -18.15
N LEU A 161 -6.50 -16.43 -18.10
CA LEU A 161 -5.73 -16.61 -16.87
C LEU A 161 -5.89 -15.44 -15.88
N TYR A 162 -6.08 -14.21 -16.39
CA TYR A 162 -6.39 -13.05 -15.56
C TYR A 162 -7.27 -12.06 -16.31
N TYR A 163 -7.95 -11.21 -15.54
CA TYR A 163 -8.65 -10.04 -16.05
C TYR A 163 -7.74 -8.82 -15.87
N LEU A 164 -7.36 -8.18 -16.97
CA LEU A 164 -6.59 -6.94 -16.92
C LEU A 164 -7.55 -5.76 -16.81
N LEU A 165 -7.29 -4.86 -15.86
CA LEU A 165 -7.94 -3.56 -15.76
C LEU A 165 -6.85 -2.49 -15.75
N SER A 166 -6.63 -1.86 -16.90
CA SER A 166 -5.67 -0.77 -17.06
C SER A 166 -6.36 0.57 -16.83
N VAL A 167 -5.80 1.42 -15.98
CA VAL A 167 -6.41 2.68 -15.59
C VAL A 167 -5.41 3.83 -15.60
N ASN A 168 -5.89 5.01 -15.97
CA ASN A 168 -5.18 6.26 -15.74
C ASN A 168 -5.64 6.83 -14.39
N LEU A 169 -4.72 6.92 -13.43
CA LEU A 169 -5.00 7.54 -12.13
C LEU A 169 -4.95 9.06 -12.25
N HIS A 170 -6.00 9.74 -11.85
CA HIS A 170 -6.00 11.18 -11.72
C HIS A 170 -5.46 11.58 -10.35
N PRO A 171 -4.66 12.66 -10.26
CA PRO A 171 -4.25 13.19 -8.96
C PRO A 171 -5.49 13.56 -8.13
N PRO A 172 -5.50 13.30 -6.82
CA PRO A 172 -6.61 13.66 -5.97
C PRO A 172 -6.63 15.18 -5.79
N TYR A 173 -7.66 15.67 -5.08
CA TYR A 173 -7.92 17.10 -4.88
C TYR A 173 -6.66 17.93 -4.58
N ARG A 174 -6.64 19.15 -5.15
CA ARG A 174 -5.52 20.13 -5.10
C ARG A 174 -4.99 20.44 -3.69
N ASP A 175 -5.72 20.10 -2.64
CA ASP A 175 -5.40 20.45 -1.24
C ASP A 175 -4.46 19.46 -0.53
N PHE A 176 -4.18 18.31 -1.15
CA PHE A 176 -3.11 17.45 -0.66
C PHE A 176 -1.80 17.96 -1.26
N ASP A 177 -1.00 18.64 -0.43
CA ASP A 177 0.34 19.13 -0.80
C ASP A 177 1.23 17.96 -1.28
N TYR A 178 1.17 17.64 -2.57
CA TYR A 178 1.99 16.60 -3.19
C TYR A 178 3.43 17.01 -3.38
N ALA A 179 3.66 18.29 -3.67
CA ALA A 179 4.98 18.74 -4.12
C ALA A 179 5.10 20.26 -4.14
N LYS A 180 4.56 21.00 -3.16
CA LYS A 180 5.10 22.34 -2.92
C LYS A 180 6.26 22.20 -1.95
N PRO A 181 7.54 22.19 -2.41
CA PRO A 181 8.60 22.57 -1.51
C PRO A 181 8.16 23.89 -0.89
N ARG A 182 8.19 23.99 0.44
CA ARG A 182 8.14 25.32 1.06
C ARG A 182 9.26 26.10 0.38
N ASN A 183 8.91 27.18 -0.33
CA ASN A 183 9.87 28.07 -0.97
C ASN A 183 11.09 28.21 -0.04
N ALA A 184 12.21 27.61 -0.40
CA ALA A 184 13.47 27.67 0.33
C ALA A 184 14.15 29.04 0.15
N THR A 185 13.34 30.08 0.01
CA THR A 185 13.72 31.47 -0.24
C THR A 185 12.77 32.40 0.53
N ARG A 186 12.84 32.30 1.85
CA ARG A 186 12.85 33.51 2.68
C ARG A 186 14.20 33.59 3.35
N ARG A 187 15.24 33.89 2.58
CA ARG A 187 16.41 34.56 3.16
C ARG A 187 15.86 35.83 3.79
N ARG A 188 15.92 35.94 5.12
CA ARG A 188 15.65 37.21 5.79
C ARG A 188 16.59 38.24 5.13
N PRO A 189 16.11 39.43 4.70
CA PRO A 189 17.02 40.46 4.25
C PRO A 189 18.00 40.72 5.39
N HIS A 190 19.29 40.55 5.09
CA HIS A 190 20.36 40.96 5.97
C HIS A 190 20.16 42.47 6.17
N LYS A 191 19.85 42.91 7.39
CA LYS A 191 19.87 44.33 7.70
C LYS A 191 21.29 44.81 7.40
N GLN A 192 21.48 45.57 6.33
CA GLN A 192 22.68 46.37 6.18
C GLN A 192 22.63 47.37 7.34
N ARG A 193 23.62 47.28 8.24
CA ARG A 193 23.92 48.37 9.16
C ARG A 193 24.28 49.57 8.28
N LEU A 194 23.45 50.60 8.32
CA LEU A 194 23.85 51.94 7.93
C LEU A 194 24.96 52.34 8.91
N ASN A 195 26.17 52.52 8.38
CA ASN A 195 27.25 53.17 9.11
C ASN A 195 26.97 54.67 9.05
N SER A 196 26.73 55.28 10.21
CA SER A 196 26.97 56.70 10.45
C SER A 196 28.42 56.90 10.88
#